data_AF-A0ABD3Y1B8-F1
#
_entry.id   AF-A0ABD3Y1B8-F1
#
_cell.length_a   1.000
_cell.length_b   1.000
_cell.length_c   1.000
_cell.angle_alpha   90.00
_cell.angle_beta   90.00
_cell.angle_gamma   90.00
#
_symmetry.space_group_name_H-M   'P 1'
#
loop_
_entity.id
_entity.type
_entity.pdbx_description
1 polymer ?
#
loop_
_entity_poly.entity_id
_entity_poly.type
_entity_poly.pdbx_seq_one_letter_code
_entity_poly.pdbx_strand_id
1 'polypeptide(L)'
;MDRIALDIMGPLPETSIGNKYILVIGDYFTKWTEAFALPNQDAIAVASVLVEDIICRFGVPRQIHSDKGTQFESEIFQEICRLLGIEKTRTTAYHPQSDGMVERFNRTLAAMLSVYVNEYQDNWDEHLPYLTMAYRAAIQESTNFTPNFLMLGREVTVPLDIQFGRPPDTYYRNEWVENL
;
A
#
# COMPACT_ATOMS: atom_id res chain seq x y z
N MET A 1 3.01 -1.19 -11.86
CA MET A 1 3.64 -1.85 -10.70
C MET A 1 4.17 -3.20 -11.16
N ASP A 2 5.44 -3.53 -10.91
CA ASP A 2 6.04 -4.81 -11.40
C ASP A 2 5.92 -5.92 -10.35
N ARG A 3 6.37 -5.63 -9.13
CA ARG A 3 6.29 -6.53 -7.98
C ARG A 3 5.56 -5.82 -6.85
N ILE A 4 4.48 -6.43 -6.37
CA ILE A 4 3.71 -5.94 -5.23
C ILE A 4 3.75 -6.93 -4.08
N ALA A 5 3.63 -6.42 -2.86
CA ALA A 5 3.40 -7.20 -1.66
C ALA A 5 2.01 -6.91 -1.08
N LEU A 6 1.36 -7.96 -0.57
CA LEU A 6 0.05 -7.92 0.07
C LEU A 6 0.20 -8.41 1.50
N ASP A 7 -0.42 -7.70 2.44
CA ASP A 7 -0.52 -8.11 3.84
C ASP A 7 -1.88 -7.67 4.41
N ILE A 8 -2.34 -8.34 5.47
CA ILE A 8 -3.58 -7.98 6.16
C ILE A 8 -3.28 -7.60 7.61
N MET A 9 -3.67 -6.39 7.98
CA MET A 9 -3.68 -5.96 9.38
C MET A 9 -5.03 -6.27 10.01
N GLY A 10 -5.01 -6.81 11.24
CA GLY A 10 -6.20 -6.98 12.06
C GLY A 10 -6.25 -8.31 12.83
N PRO A 11 -7.39 -8.61 13.47
CA PRO A 11 -8.58 -7.76 13.55
C PRO A 11 -8.32 -6.47 14.36
N LEU A 12 -8.86 -5.36 13.89
CA LEU A 12 -8.96 -4.07 14.59
C LEU A 12 -10.34 -3.93 15.26
N PRO A 13 -10.55 -2.93 16.14
CA PRO A 13 -11.89 -2.56 16.57
C PRO A 13 -12.82 -2.34 15.38
N GLU A 14 -14.06 -2.84 15.47
CA GLU A 14 -15.00 -2.77 14.36
C GLU A 14 -15.43 -1.33 14.11
N THR A 15 -15.40 -0.88 12.85
CA THR A 15 -15.83 0.48 12.50
C THR A 15 -17.34 0.61 12.47
N SER A 16 -17.84 1.85 12.46
CA SER A 16 -19.28 2.15 12.34
C SER A 16 -19.95 1.50 11.12
N ILE A 17 -19.18 1.16 10.07
CA ILE A 17 -19.67 0.47 8.87
C ILE A 17 -19.26 -1.00 8.78
N GLY A 18 -18.74 -1.57 9.87
CA GLY A 18 -18.47 -3.00 10.02
C GLY A 18 -17.11 -3.49 9.53
N ASN A 19 -16.15 -2.59 9.28
CA ASN A 19 -14.79 -2.98 8.88
C ASN A 19 -13.97 -3.44 10.08
N LYS A 20 -13.13 -4.46 9.89
CA LYS A 20 -12.26 -5.05 10.93
C LYS A 20 -10.83 -5.30 10.49
N TYR A 21 -10.55 -5.25 9.20
CA TYR A 21 -9.26 -5.59 8.63
C TYR A 21 -8.82 -4.51 7.66
N ILE A 22 -7.51 -4.40 7.46
CA ILE A 22 -6.93 -3.54 6.43
C ILE A 22 -6.10 -4.42 5.50
N LEU A 23 -6.48 -4.51 4.23
CA LEU A 23 -5.62 -5.06 3.19
C LEU A 23 -4.65 -3.98 2.73
N VAL A 24 -3.37 -4.23 2.93
CA VAL A 24 -2.28 -3.35 2.48
C VAL A 24 -1.67 -3.92 1.22
N ILE A 25 -1.50 -3.07 0.21
CA ILE A 25 -0.88 -3.43 -1.06
C ILE A 25 0.22 -2.41 -1.37
N GLY A 26 1.46 -2.87 -1.40
CA GLY A 26 2.64 -2.03 -1.62
C GLY A 26 3.48 -2.46 -2.82
N ASP A 27 3.87 -1.52 -3.69
CA ASP A 27 4.81 -1.74 -4.78
C ASP A 27 6.27 -1.65 -4.29
N TYR A 28 7.08 -2.66 -4.62
CA TYR A 28 8.45 -2.75 -4.13
C TYR A 28 9.38 -1.67 -4.67
N PHE A 29 9.13 -1.15 -5.87
CA PHE A 29 10.05 -0.23 -6.50
C PHE A 29 9.78 1.21 -6.05
N THR A 30 8.56 1.67 -6.30
CA THR A 30 8.11 3.03 -6.03
C THR A 30 7.82 3.27 -4.54
N LYS A 31 7.62 2.20 -3.77
CA LYS A 31 7.07 2.25 -2.40
C LYS A 31 5.66 2.84 -2.37
N TRP A 32 4.95 2.83 -3.50
CA TRP A 32 3.55 3.20 -3.56
C TRP A 32 2.74 2.19 -2.75
N THR A 33 1.99 2.67 -1.76
CA THR A 33 1.17 1.82 -0.91
C THR A 33 -0.28 2.29 -0.91
N GLU A 34 -1.19 1.33 -1.00
CA GLU A 34 -2.63 1.48 -0.80
C GLU A 34 -3.06 0.67 0.42
N ALA A 35 -4.10 1.13 1.11
CA ALA A 35 -4.70 0.47 2.26
C ALA A 35 -6.23 0.47 2.12
N PHE A 36 -6.83 -0.71 2.18
CA PHE A 36 -8.26 -0.92 1.94
C PHE A 36 -8.91 -1.52 3.18
N ALA A 37 -9.95 -0.88 3.70
CA ALA A 37 -10.74 -1.41 4.79
C ALA A 37 -11.59 -2.60 4.33
N LEU A 38 -11.62 -3.67 5.12
CA LEU A 38 -12.39 -4.88 4.84
C LEU A 38 -13.20 -5.32 6.08
N PRO A 39 -14.44 -5.83 5.90
CA PRO A 39 -15.23 -6.40 6.99
C PRO A 39 -14.74 -7.79 7.42
N ASN A 40 -14.08 -8.51 6.52
CA ASN A 40 -13.50 -9.83 6.73
C ASN A 40 -12.23 -10.00 5.89
N GLN A 41 -11.47 -11.07 6.14
CA GLN A 41 -10.27 -11.41 5.38
C GLN A 41 -10.54 -12.54 4.37
N ASP A 42 -11.77 -12.68 3.87
CA ASP A 42 -12.12 -13.76 2.97
C ASP A 42 -11.40 -13.61 1.62
N ALA A 43 -11.04 -14.74 1.02
CA ALA A 43 -10.34 -14.79 -0.25
C ALA A 43 -11.02 -13.99 -1.37
N ILE A 44 -12.37 -14.01 -1.42
CA ILE A 44 -13.14 -13.28 -2.42
C ILE A 44 -13.03 -11.77 -2.19
N ALA A 45 -13.11 -11.31 -0.94
CA ALA A 45 -12.99 -9.89 -0.62
C ALA A 45 -11.62 -9.34 -1.03
N VAL A 46 -10.56 -10.09 -0.69
CA VAL A 46 -9.18 -9.75 -1.08
C VAL A 46 -8.99 -9.77 -2.60
N ALA A 47 -9.53 -10.78 -3.27
CA ALA A 47 -9.45 -10.92 -4.73
C ALA A 47 -10.18 -9.78 -5.46
N SER A 48 -11.36 -9.38 -4.99
CA SER A 48 -12.11 -8.24 -5.53
C SER A 48 -11.29 -6.96 -5.46
N VAL A 49 -10.74 -6.61 -4.29
CA VAL A 49 -9.89 -5.41 -4.15
C VAL A 49 -8.64 -5.49 -5.05
N LEU A 50 -7.96 -6.64 -5.09
CA LEU A 50 -6.79 -6.82 -5.96
C LEU A 50 -7.14 -6.57 -7.43
N VAL A 51 -8.27 -7.10 -7.92
CA VAL A 51 -8.65 -6.94 -9.33
C VAL A 51 -9.15 -5.53 -9.60
N GLU A 52 -10.12 -5.05 -8.83
CA GLU A 52 -10.87 -3.81 -9.09
C GLU A 52 -10.04 -2.56 -8.79
N ASP A 53 -9.31 -2.53 -7.68
CA ASP A 53 -8.59 -1.34 -7.23
C ASP A 53 -7.13 -1.31 -7.64
N ILE A 54 -6.50 -2.47 -7.88
CA ILE A 54 -5.09 -2.53 -8.27
C ILE A 54 -4.92 -2.88 -9.74
N ILE A 55 -5.37 -4.05 -10.18
CA ILE A 55 -5.10 -4.55 -11.54
C ILE A 55 -5.79 -3.67 -12.59
N CYS A 56 -7.06 -3.31 -12.40
CA CYS A 56 -7.79 -2.44 -13.31
C CYS A 56 -7.22 -1.01 -13.38
N ARG A 57 -6.55 -0.53 -12.32
CA ARG A 57 -5.98 0.83 -12.26
C ARG A 57 -4.54 0.90 -12.73
N PHE A 58 -3.70 -0.05 -12.33
CA PHE A 58 -2.24 0.00 -12.51
C PHE A 58 -1.70 -1.07 -13.45
N GLY A 59 -2.57 -1.96 -13.93
CA GLY A 59 -2.21 -3.11 -14.74
C GLY A 59 -1.85 -4.35 -13.91
N VAL A 60 -1.67 -5.46 -14.62
CA VAL A 60 -1.30 -6.76 -14.03
C VAL A 60 0.17 -6.72 -13.57
N PRO A 61 0.48 -6.94 -12.27
CA PRO A 61 1.86 -7.05 -11.82
C PRO A 61 2.49 -8.36 -12.31
N ARG A 62 3.80 -8.36 -12.53
CA ARG A 62 4.54 -9.58 -12.87
C ARG A 62 4.58 -10.55 -11.69
N GLN A 63 4.70 -10.04 -10.47
CA GLN A 63 4.85 -10.84 -9.25
C GLN A 63 4.04 -10.28 -8.08
N ILE A 64 3.38 -11.18 -7.36
CA ILE A 64 2.71 -10.91 -6.08
C ILE A 64 3.45 -11.65 -4.96
N HIS A 65 3.77 -10.95 -3.89
CA HIS A 65 4.31 -11.51 -2.65
C HIS A 65 3.29 -11.36 -1.51
N SER A 66 3.17 -12.36 -0.65
CA SER A 66 2.36 -12.26 0.57
C SER A 66 2.87 -13.24 1.63
N ASP A 67 2.30 -13.18 2.83
CA ASP A 67 2.45 -14.25 3.80
C ASP A 67 1.70 -15.55 3.35
N LYS A 68 1.63 -16.53 4.26
CA LYS A 68 0.92 -17.80 4.03
C LYS A 68 -0.54 -17.76 4.50
N GLY A 69 -1.15 -16.58 4.58
CA GLY A 69 -2.56 -16.43 4.90
C GLY A 69 -3.46 -17.25 3.97
N THR A 70 -4.49 -17.87 4.53
CA THR A 70 -5.39 -18.78 3.79
C THR A 70 -6.08 -18.09 2.61
N GLN A 71 -6.35 -16.79 2.74
CA GLN A 71 -6.92 -15.95 1.70
C GLN A 71 -6.01 -15.85 0.46
N PHE A 72 -4.70 -15.73 0.64
CA PHE A 72 -3.72 -15.60 -0.43
C PHE A 72 -3.31 -16.94 -1.05
N GLU A 73 -3.54 -18.05 -0.34
CA GLU A 73 -3.28 -19.41 -0.84
C GLU A 73 -4.55 -20.12 -1.33
N SER A 74 -5.69 -19.44 -1.34
CA SER A 74 -6.98 -19.96 -1.81
C SER A 74 -6.99 -20.31 -3.31
N GLU A 75 -7.87 -21.23 -3.72
CA GLU A 75 -8.02 -21.62 -5.13
C GLU A 75 -8.37 -20.42 -6.03
N ILE A 76 -9.25 -19.53 -5.57
CA ILE A 76 -9.63 -18.34 -6.34
C ILE A 76 -8.43 -17.41 -6.55
N PHE A 77 -7.60 -17.19 -5.53
CA PHE A 77 -6.44 -16.32 -5.62
C PHE A 77 -5.37 -16.93 -6.55
N GLN A 78 -5.15 -18.24 -6.44
CA GLN A 78 -4.25 -18.97 -7.32
C GLN A 78 -4.73 -18.94 -8.78
N GLU A 79 -6.04 -19.10 -9.00
CA GLU A 79 -6.62 -19.09 -10.34
C GLU A 79 -6.53 -17.71 -11.00
N ILE A 80 -6.75 -16.63 -10.25
CA ILE A 80 -6.50 -15.26 -10.73
C ILE A 80 -5.05 -15.10 -11.14
N CYS A 81 -4.10 -15.53 -10.30
CA CYS A 81 -2.69 -15.44 -10.62
C CYS A 81 -2.35 -16.24 -11.89
N ARG A 82 -2.89 -17.46 -12.02
CA ARG A 82 -2.67 -18.32 -13.18
C ARG A 82 -3.21 -17.71 -14.47
N LEU A 83 -4.45 -17.19 -14.45
CA LEU A 83 -5.11 -16.62 -15.63
C LEU A 83 -4.41 -15.35 -16.12
N LEU A 84 -3.89 -14.55 -15.19
CA LEU A 84 -3.22 -13.29 -15.49
C LEU A 84 -1.70 -13.44 -15.68
N GLY A 85 -1.16 -14.65 -15.51
CA GLY A 85 0.28 -14.91 -15.64
C GLY A 85 1.13 -14.28 -14.52
N ILE A 86 0.54 -14.06 -13.35
CA ILE A 86 1.19 -13.48 -12.18
C ILE A 86 1.99 -14.57 -11.46
N GLU A 87 3.27 -14.29 -11.20
CA GLU A 87 4.10 -15.14 -10.35
C GLU A 87 3.72 -14.92 -8.87
N LYS A 88 3.05 -15.89 -8.25
CA LYS A 88 2.76 -15.85 -6.80
C LYS A 88 3.94 -16.39 -5.99
N THR A 89 4.46 -15.54 -5.12
CA THR A 89 5.51 -15.88 -4.15
C THR A 89 4.99 -15.73 -2.72
N ARG A 90 5.72 -16.26 -1.73
CA ARG A 90 5.32 -16.20 -0.33
C ARG A 90 6.50 -16.10 0.63
N THR A 91 6.26 -15.59 1.83
CA THR A 91 7.26 -15.53 2.90
C THR A 91 7.76 -16.93 3.25
N THR A 92 9.08 -17.09 3.35
CA THR A 92 9.73 -18.34 3.80
C THR A 92 10.36 -18.10 5.16
N ALA A 93 10.46 -19.15 5.99
CA ALA A 93 10.98 -19.05 7.35
C ALA A 93 12.41 -18.45 7.46
N TYR A 94 13.15 -18.42 6.34
CA TYR A 94 14.54 -17.97 6.27
C TYR A 94 14.74 -16.63 5.53
N HIS A 95 13.68 -15.98 5.01
CA HIS A 95 13.80 -14.72 4.25
C HIS A 95 12.84 -13.61 4.71
N PRO A 96 13.00 -13.09 5.94
CA PRO A 96 12.22 -11.95 6.47
C PRO A 96 12.42 -10.65 5.67
N GLN A 97 13.49 -10.53 4.86
CA GLN A 97 13.74 -9.34 4.05
C GLN A 97 12.72 -9.10 2.94
N SER A 98 12.02 -10.13 2.47
CA SER A 98 10.99 -9.93 1.42
C SER A 98 9.74 -9.27 1.99
N ASP A 99 9.36 -9.55 3.24
CA ASP A 99 8.16 -8.98 3.87
C ASP A 99 8.40 -7.58 4.45
N GLY A 100 9.66 -7.26 4.77
CA GLY A 100 10.01 -6.09 5.56
C GLY A 100 9.59 -4.73 5.00
N MET A 101 9.21 -4.61 3.72
CA MET A 101 8.64 -3.36 3.20
C MET A 101 7.22 -3.12 3.70
N VAL A 102 6.33 -4.10 3.53
CA VAL A 102 4.93 -3.97 3.94
C VAL A 102 4.84 -3.98 5.45
N GLU A 103 5.62 -4.80 6.15
CA GLU A 103 5.71 -4.73 7.62
C GLU A 103 6.14 -3.34 8.13
N ARG A 104 7.10 -2.68 7.46
CA ARG A 104 7.51 -1.31 7.81
C ARG A 104 6.35 -0.34 7.63
N PHE A 105 5.67 -0.41 6.50
CA PHE A 105 4.50 0.43 6.26
C PHE A 105 3.39 0.15 7.29
N ASN A 106 3.10 -1.09 7.62
CA ASN A 106 2.07 -1.47 8.59
C ASN A 106 2.38 -0.89 9.98
N ARG A 107 3.64 -0.87 10.39
CA ARG A 107 4.06 -0.17 11.63
C ARG A 107 3.84 1.34 11.55
N THR A 108 4.19 1.96 10.42
CA THR A 108 3.96 3.39 10.19
C THR A 108 2.47 3.72 10.19
N LEU A 109 1.65 2.92 9.51
CA LEU A 109 0.20 3.10 9.44
C LEU A 109 -0.45 2.93 10.82
N ALA A 110 -0.05 1.92 11.60
CA ALA A 110 -0.52 1.74 12.96
C ALA A 110 -0.18 2.93 13.86
N ALA A 111 1.05 3.47 13.74
CA ALA A 111 1.47 4.66 14.48
C ALA A 111 0.65 5.89 14.08
N MET A 112 0.43 6.11 12.78
CA MET A 112 -0.41 7.21 12.28
C MET A 112 -1.84 7.06 12.78
N LEU A 113 -2.46 5.88 12.61
CA LEU A 113 -3.83 5.62 13.07
C LEU A 113 -3.99 5.91 14.55
N SER A 114 -3.03 5.51 15.40
CA SER A 114 -3.09 5.75 16.84
C SER A 114 -3.22 7.24 17.24
N VAL A 115 -2.87 8.16 16.33
CA VAL A 115 -2.99 9.61 16.53
C VAL A 115 -4.34 10.15 16.07
N TYR A 116 -4.96 9.56 15.04
CA TYR A 116 -6.14 10.11 14.36
C TYR A 116 -7.46 9.44 14.73
N VAL A 117 -7.42 8.18 15.20
CA VAL A 117 -8.64 7.47 15.59
C VAL A 117 -9.30 8.13 16.81
N ASN A 118 -10.63 8.10 16.85
CA ASN A 118 -11.39 8.60 17.99
C ASN A 118 -11.24 7.67 19.22
N GLU A 119 -11.81 8.07 20.35
CA GLU A 119 -11.76 7.30 21.60
C GLU A 119 -12.38 5.90 21.47
N TYR A 120 -13.41 5.75 20.63
CA TYR A 120 -14.09 4.48 20.37
C TYR A 120 -13.37 3.58 19.37
N GLN A 121 -12.38 4.12 18.65
CA GLN A 121 -11.62 3.48 17.59
C GLN A 121 -12.49 2.90 16.45
N ASP A 122 -13.65 3.48 16.19
CA ASP A 122 -14.64 2.98 15.23
C ASP A 122 -14.68 3.77 13.91
N ASN A 123 -13.69 4.64 13.68
CA ASN A 123 -13.58 5.52 12.51
C ASN A 123 -12.24 5.42 11.78
N TRP A 124 -11.44 4.37 12.02
CA TRP A 124 -10.10 4.25 11.42
C TRP A 124 -10.13 4.12 9.89
N ASP A 125 -11.20 3.57 9.33
CA ASP A 125 -11.38 3.38 7.89
C ASP A 125 -11.55 4.70 7.14
N GLU A 126 -12.20 5.69 7.75
CA GLU A 126 -12.32 7.05 7.22
C GLU A 126 -10.95 7.73 7.01
N HIS A 127 -9.94 7.35 7.80
CA HIS A 127 -8.62 7.97 7.78
C HIS A 127 -7.67 7.38 6.73
N LEU A 128 -7.92 6.14 6.27
CA LEU A 128 -6.98 5.44 5.38
C LEU A 128 -6.60 6.21 4.11
N PRO A 129 -7.53 6.86 3.38
CA PRO A 129 -7.18 7.63 2.19
C PRO A 129 -6.23 8.79 2.49
N TYR A 130 -6.40 9.47 3.63
CA TYR A 130 -5.57 10.61 4.02
C TYR A 130 -4.19 10.16 4.49
N LEU A 131 -4.12 9.08 5.28
CA LEU A 131 -2.86 8.54 5.79
C LEU A 131 -2.00 7.95 4.67
N THR A 132 -2.61 7.24 3.72
CA THR A 132 -1.90 6.73 2.54
C THR A 132 -1.44 7.86 1.63
N MET A 133 -2.25 8.91 1.43
CA MET A 133 -1.81 10.12 0.72
C MET A 133 -0.59 10.76 1.38
N ALA A 134 -0.62 10.95 2.71
CA ALA A 134 0.50 11.52 3.46
C ALA A 134 1.76 10.66 3.33
N TYR A 135 1.62 9.33 3.42
CA TYR A 135 2.74 8.40 3.23
C TYR A 135 3.35 8.49 1.82
N ARG A 136 2.51 8.56 0.77
CA ARG A 136 2.97 8.68 -0.63
C ARG A 136 3.61 10.02 -0.95
N ALA A 137 3.34 11.06 -0.16
CA ALA A 137 3.98 12.37 -0.27
C ALA A 137 5.28 12.49 0.56
N ALA A 138 5.58 11.52 1.43
CA ALA A 138 6.79 11.52 2.25
C ALA A 138 7.95 10.82 1.55
N ILE A 139 9.15 11.40 1.65
CA ILE A 139 10.39 10.81 1.13
C ILE A 139 10.67 9.50 1.85
N GLN A 140 10.90 8.44 1.09
CA GLN A 140 11.26 7.13 1.65
C GLN A 140 12.78 6.99 1.73
N GLU A 141 13.30 6.62 2.90
CA GLU A 141 14.74 6.45 3.14
C GLU A 141 15.39 5.48 2.14
N SER A 142 14.68 4.41 1.74
CA SER A 142 15.21 3.42 0.81
C SER A 142 15.37 3.89 -0.63
N THR A 143 14.68 4.96 -1.03
CA THR A 143 14.69 5.47 -2.41
C THR A 143 15.16 6.91 -2.51
N ASN A 144 15.20 7.67 -1.40
CA ASN A 144 15.40 9.12 -1.35
C ASN A 144 14.41 9.95 -2.17
N PHE A 145 13.28 9.34 -2.57
CA PHE A 145 12.22 9.97 -3.33
C PHE A 145 10.85 9.69 -2.71
N THR A 146 9.85 10.51 -3.04
CA THR A 146 8.47 10.23 -2.66
C THR A 146 7.89 9.12 -3.55
N PRO A 147 6.98 8.28 -3.03
CA PRO A 147 6.25 7.33 -3.85
C PRO A 147 5.44 8.00 -4.96
N ASN A 148 4.91 9.21 -4.71
CA ASN A 148 4.24 10.02 -5.72
C ASN A 148 5.14 10.28 -6.93
N PHE A 149 6.35 10.78 -6.69
CA PHE A 149 7.29 11.06 -7.77
C PHE A 149 7.67 9.80 -8.55
N LEU A 150 8.01 8.72 -7.86
CA LEU A 150 8.42 7.47 -8.51
C LEU A 150 7.30 6.80 -9.31
N MET A 151 6.06 6.88 -8.85
CA MET A 151 4.92 6.24 -9.49
C MET A 151 4.31 7.10 -10.60
N LEU A 152 4.23 8.41 -10.41
CA LEU A 152 3.50 9.32 -11.29
C LEU A 152 4.42 10.23 -12.13
N GLY A 153 5.74 10.17 -11.92
CA GLY A 153 6.72 11.03 -12.57
C GLY A 153 6.68 12.49 -12.11
N ARG A 154 5.89 12.81 -11.08
CA ARG A 154 5.74 14.14 -10.52
C ARG A 154 5.25 14.07 -9.09
N GLU A 155 5.52 15.11 -8.33
CA GLU A 155 4.88 15.30 -7.03
C GLU A 155 3.40 15.64 -7.17
N VAL A 156 2.62 15.17 -6.20
CA VAL A 156 1.20 15.49 -6.05
C VAL A 156 1.07 16.62 -5.06
N THR A 157 0.26 17.64 -5.39
CA THR A 157 -0.07 18.73 -4.48
C THR A 157 -0.87 18.18 -3.30
N VAL A 158 -0.34 18.36 -2.09
CA VAL A 158 -1.03 18.01 -0.84
C VAL A 158 -1.64 19.25 -0.17
N PRO A 159 -2.61 19.10 0.76
CA PRO A 159 -3.20 20.25 1.46
C PRO A 159 -2.18 21.19 2.10
N LEU A 160 -1.06 20.65 2.59
CA LEU A 160 0.03 21.42 3.18
C LEU A 160 0.68 22.39 2.17
N ASP A 161 0.81 21.99 0.90
CA ASP A 161 1.36 22.84 -0.16
C ASP A 161 0.44 24.03 -0.46
N ILE A 162 -0.88 23.83 -0.35
CA ILE A 162 -1.86 24.89 -0.55
C ILE A 162 -1.78 25.91 0.60
N GLN A 163 -1.60 25.41 1.82
CA GLN A 163 -1.58 26.24 3.02
C GLN A 163 -0.28 27.02 3.19
N PHE A 164 0.87 26.40 2.93
CA PHE A 164 2.19 26.97 3.21
C PHE A 164 3.01 27.31 1.96
N GLY A 165 2.49 26.99 0.78
CA GLY A 165 3.26 27.01 -0.46
C GLY A 165 4.15 25.78 -0.57
N ARG A 166 4.41 25.34 -1.80
CA ARG A 166 5.36 24.26 -2.06
C ARG A 166 6.78 24.80 -1.87
N PRO A 167 7.66 24.12 -1.13
CA PRO A 167 9.07 24.50 -1.09
C PRO A 167 9.65 24.52 -2.52
N PRO A 168 10.59 25.42 -2.83
CA PRO A 168 11.26 25.40 -4.14
C PRO A 168 11.78 23.99 -4.41
N ASP A 169 11.73 23.51 -5.66
CA ASP A 169 12.17 22.16 -6.05
C ASP A 169 13.69 21.97 -5.77
N THR A 170 14.03 21.74 -4.50
CA THR A 170 15.40 21.53 -4.02
C THR A 170 15.74 20.06 -3.91
N TYR A 171 14.73 19.18 -3.86
CA TYR A 171 14.91 17.74 -3.66
C TYR A 171 15.29 16.97 -4.93
N TYR A 172 14.90 17.47 -6.11
CA TYR A 172 15.07 16.75 -7.39
C TYR A 172 16.13 17.35 -8.30
N ARG A 173 16.93 18.29 -7.79
CA ARG A 173 18.02 18.93 -8.52
C ARG A 173 19.24 18.02 -8.59
N ASN A 174 19.05 16.83 -9.15
CA ASN A 174 20.10 15.89 -9.50
C ASN A 174 20.17 15.87 -11.03
N GLU A 175 21.39 15.89 -11.58
CA GLU A 175 21.77 16.08 -13.00
C GLU A 175 21.02 15.22 -14.05
N TRP A 176 20.20 14.26 -13.62
CA TRP A 176 19.40 13.37 -14.45
C TRP A 176 18.16 14.04 -15.07
N VAL A 177 17.55 15.01 -14.39
CA VAL A 177 16.30 15.65 -14.85
C VAL A 177 16.58 16.82 -15.81
N GLU A 178 17.76 17.44 -15.73
CA GLU A 178 18.15 18.56 -16.60
C GLU A 178 18.67 18.11 -17.99
N ASN A 179 18.84 16.80 -18.21
CA ASN A 179 19.40 16.22 -19.45
C ASN A 179 18.41 15.39 -20.27
N LEU A 180 17.10 15.56 -20.04
CA LEU A 180 16.01 15.08 -20.90
C LEU A 180 15.43 16.25 -21.71
#